data_AF-A0ABC8K7A7-F1
#
_entry.id   AF-A0ABC8K7A7-F1
#
_cell.length_a   1.000
_cell.length_b   1.000
_cell.length_c   1.000
_cell.angle_alpha   90.00
_cell.angle_beta   90.00
_cell.angle_gamma   90.00
#
_symmetry.space_group_name_H-M   'P 1'
#
loop_
_entity.id
_entity.type
_entity.pdbx_description
1 polymer ?
#
loop_
_entity_poly.entity_id
_entity_poly.type
_entity_poly.pdbx_seq_one_letter_code
_entity_poly.pdbx_strand_id
1 'polypeptide(L)'
;MIANHMQRLVHMENSGLVNRLLNDKYEDLGRMYNLFRRVTNGLSTVRDVMTSHLREMGKQLVTDPEKSKDPVEFVQRLLDERDKYDKIISTAFGNDKTFQNALNSSFEYFINLNGRSPEFISLFVDDKLRKGLKGIADVDVEVILDKVMMLFRYLQEKDVFEKYYKQHLAKRLLSGKTVSDDAERSLIVKLKTECGYQFTSKLEGMFTDMKTSEDTMRGFYGSHPELSEGPTLIVQVLTTGSWPTQPAVPCNLPAEVSVLCEKFRSYYLGTHTGRRLSWQTNMGTADIKAIFGKGQKHELNVSTFQMCVLMLFKNSDRLSYKEIEQATEIPAPDL
;
A
#
# COMPACT_ATOMS: atom_id res chain seq x y z
N MET A 1 -20.77 16.15 -47.64
CA MET A 1 -20.23 17.39 -47.05
C MET A 1 -19.32 17.14 -45.85
N ILE A 2 -19.77 16.45 -44.78
CA ILE A 2 -18.95 16.24 -43.57
C ILE A 2 -17.68 15.40 -43.84
N ALA A 3 -17.76 14.37 -44.68
CA ALA A 3 -16.63 13.49 -45.01
C ALA A 3 -15.39 14.26 -45.48
N ASN A 4 -15.57 15.33 -46.26
CA ASN A 4 -14.46 16.12 -46.83
C ASN A 4 -13.84 17.12 -45.83
N HIS A 5 -14.51 17.39 -44.71
CA HIS A 5 -14.05 18.34 -43.68
C HIS A 5 -13.77 17.68 -42.34
N MET A 6 -13.89 16.35 -42.27
CA MET A 6 -13.80 15.54 -41.07
C MET A 6 -12.50 15.80 -40.28
N GLN A 7 -11.36 15.72 -40.96
CA GLN A 7 -10.05 15.97 -40.36
C GLN A 7 -9.94 17.39 -39.79
N ARG A 8 -10.38 18.40 -40.56
CA ARG A 8 -10.36 19.80 -40.11
C ARG A 8 -11.24 19.99 -38.88
N LEU A 9 -12.46 19.45 -38.87
CA LEU A 9 -13.41 19.59 -37.76
C LEU A 9 -12.90 18.95 -36.46
N VAL A 10 -12.19 17.82 -36.54
CA VAL A 10 -11.63 17.13 -35.37
C VAL A 10 -10.42 17.88 -34.79
N HIS A 11 -9.58 18.44 -35.66
CA HIS A 11 -8.31 19.08 -35.27
C HIS A 11 -8.38 20.60 -35.03
N MET A 12 -9.57 21.23 -35.09
CA MET A 12 -9.69 22.66 -34.80
C MET A 12 -9.28 22.99 -33.35
N GLU A 13 -8.36 23.95 -33.18
CA GLU A 13 -7.79 24.31 -31.87
C GLU A 13 -8.86 24.72 -30.83
N ASN A 14 -9.85 25.52 -31.23
CA ASN A 14 -10.83 26.11 -30.29
C ASN A 14 -12.20 25.42 -30.27
N SER A 15 -12.44 24.45 -31.17
CA SER A 15 -13.75 23.81 -31.31
C SER A 15 -13.70 22.33 -31.72
N GLY A 16 -12.49 21.80 -31.91
CA GLY A 16 -12.25 20.41 -32.28
C GLY A 16 -12.43 19.46 -31.11
N LEU A 17 -12.12 18.19 -31.34
CA LEU A 17 -12.36 17.10 -30.39
C LEU A 17 -11.61 17.34 -29.08
N VAL A 18 -10.31 17.66 -29.15
CA VAL A 18 -9.45 17.88 -27.97
C VAL A 18 -9.99 19.00 -27.08
N ASN A 19 -10.37 20.14 -27.66
CA ASN A 19 -10.96 21.25 -26.91
C ASN A 19 -12.22 20.81 -26.15
N ARG A 20 -13.07 19.98 -26.77
CA ARG A 20 -14.31 19.49 -26.15
C ARG A 20 -14.06 18.45 -25.05
N LEU A 21 -13.03 17.61 -25.21
CA LEU A 21 -12.58 16.66 -24.18
C LEU A 21 -12.04 17.40 -22.95
N LEU A 22 -11.22 18.44 -23.16
CA LEU A 22 -10.63 19.21 -22.07
C LEU A 22 -11.70 19.96 -21.25
N ASN A 23 -12.71 20.53 -21.92
CA ASN A 23 -13.75 21.37 -21.30
C ASN A 23 -15.04 20.61 -20.93
N ASP A 24 -15.01 19.27 -20.86
CA ASP A 24 -16.13 18.42 -20.45
C ASP A 24 -17.46 18.71 -21.20
N LYS A 25 -17.37 19.01 -22.50
CA LYS A 25 -18.54 19.37 -23.33
C LYS A 25 -19.30 18.12 -23.80
N TYR A 26 -19.89 17.36 -22.87
CA TYR A 26 -20.51 16.05 -23.13
C TYR A 26 -21.57 16.06 -24.25
N GLU A 27 -22.47 17.05 -24.28
CA GLU A 27 -23.50 17.15 -25.32
C GLU A 27 -22.89 17.32 -26.72
N ASP A 28 -21.88 18.18 -26.81
CA ASP A 28 -21.21 18.44 -28.09
C ASP A 28 -20.36 17.26 -28.54
N LEU A 29 -19.74 16.54 -27.61
CA LEU A 29 -19.07 15.27 -27.88
C LEU A 29 -20.07 14.24 -28.42
N GLY A 30 -21.28 14.18 -27.86
CA GLY A 30 -22.36 13.31 -28.35
C GLY A 30 -22.85 13.69 -29.74
N ARG A 31 -23.00 14.98 -30.03
CA ARG A 31 -23.33 15.47 -31.38
C ARG A 31 -22.23 15.08 -32.38
N MET A 32 -20.97 15.28 -32.01
CA MET A 32 -19.82 14.92 -32.85
C MET A 32 -19.80 13.40 -33.11
N TYR A 33 -19.95 12.57 -32.08
CA TYR A 33 -20.00 11.12 -32.22
C TYR A 33 -21.12 10.66 -33.17
N ASN A 34 -22.34 11.14 -32.97
CA ASN A 34 -23.50 10.76 -33.79
C ASN A 34 -23.37 11.18 -35.26
N LEU A 35 -22.72 12.32 -35.50
CA LEU A 35 -22.49 12.85 -36.83
C LEU A 35 -21.37 12.10 -37.56
N PHE A 36 -20.29 11.75 -36.85
CA PHE A 36 -19.14 11.01 -37.39
C PHE A 36 -19.44 9.50 -37.57
N ARG A 37 -20.38 8.94 -36.79
CA ARG A 37 -20.89 7.58 -36.99
C ARG A 37 -21.50 7.36 -38.38
N ARG A 38 -22.00 8.41 -39.03
CA ARG A 38 -22.62 8.37 -40.36
C ARG A 38 -21.59 8.46 -41.50
N VAL A 39 -20.31 8.62 -41.18
CA VAL A 39 -19.22 8.83 -42.15
C VAL A 39 -18.27 7.65 -42.09
N THR A 40 -17.90 7.11 -43.25
CA THR A 40 -16.87 6.06 -43.35
C THR A 40 -15.60 6.52 -42.67
N ASN A 41 -15.03 5.68 -41.79
CA ASN A 41 -13.86 5.97 -40.95
C ASN A 41 -14.03 7.10 -39.92
N GLY A 42 -15.22 7.70 -39.76
CA GLY A 42 -15.43 8.83 -38.86
C GLY A 42 -15.16 8.49 -37.39
N LEU A 43 -15.75 7.39 -36.90
CA LEU A 43 -15.47 6.94 -35.53
C LEU A 43 -14.02 6.51 -35.32
N SER A 44 -13.37 5.95 -36.35
CA SER A 44 -11.93 5.65 -36.27
C SER A 44 -11.14 6.93 -36.06
N THR A 45 -11.37 7.96 -36.87
CA THR A 45 -10.66 9.25 -36.73
C THR A 45 -10.87 9.88 -35.35
N VAL A 46 -12.11 9.88 -34.84
CA VAL A 46 -12.39 10.40 -33.48
C VAL A 46 -11.64 9.60 -32.42
N ARG A 47 -11.66 8.27 -32.51
CA ARG A 47 -10.93 7.37 -31.59
C ARG A 47 -9.43 7.59 -31.66
N ASP A 48 -8.86 7.71 -32.85
CA ASP A 48 -7.42 7.86 -33.05
C ASP A 48 -6.93 9.19 -32.46
N VAL A 49 -7.69 10.27 -32.64
CA VAL A 49 -7.38 11.57 -32.03
C VAL A 49 -7.55 11.56 -30.51
N MET A 50 -8.61 10.94 -29.98
CA MET A 50 -8.77 10.75 -28.53
C MET A 50 -7.60 9.95 -27.95
N THR A 51 -7.20 8.87 -28.61
CA THR A 51 -6.07 8.01 -28.19
C THR A 51 -4.76 8.80 -28.16
N SER A 52 -4.48 9.57 -29.21
CA SER A 52 -3.29 10.41 -29.28
C SER A 52 -3.28 11.46 -28.17
N HIS A 53 -4.41 12.12 -27.93
CA HIS A 53 -4.54 13.09 -26.84
C HIS A 53 -4.35 12.45 -25.46
N LEU A 54 -5.00 11.30 -25.20
CA LEU A 54 -4.87 10.56 -23.94
C LEU A 54 -3.43 10.14 -23.65
N ARG A 55 -2.71 9.64 -24.67
CA ARG A 55 -1.32 9.22 -24.51
C ARG A 55 -0.40 10.40 -24.21
N GLU A 56 -0.60 11.54 -24.86
CA GLU A 56 0.22 12.74 -24.61
C GLU A 56 -0.07 13.32 -23.21
N MET A 57 -1.35 13.48 -22.85
CA MET A 57 -1.76 13.94 -21.53
C MET A 57 -1.27 12.99 -20.43
N GLY A 58 -1.50 11.69 -20.59
CA GLY A 58 -1.10 10.68 -19.62
C GLY A 58 0.41 10.58 -19.46
N LYS A 59 1.17 10.72 -20.56
CA LYS A 59 2.63 10.83 -20.49
C LYS A 59 3.05 12.04 -19.65
N GLN A 60 2.51 13.22 -19.92
CA GLN A 60 2.80 14.41 -19.11
C GLN A 60 2.43 14.22 -17.64
N LEU A 61 1.31 13.55 -17.35
CA LEU A 61 0.88 13.26 -15.98
C LEU A 61 1.89 12.36 -15.26
N VAL A 62 2.37 11.30 -15.92
CA VAL A 62 3.22 10.31 -15.27
C VAL A 62 4.72 10.63 -15.28
N THR A 63 5.20 11.48 -16.20
CA THR A 63 6.63 11.83 -16.31
C THR A 63 6.99 13.16 -15.67
N ASP A 64 6.01 14.00 -15.30
CA ASP A 64 6.26 15.28 -14.65
C ASP A 64 6.81 15.06 -13.22
N PRO A 65 8.03 15.55 -12.93
CA PRO A 65 8.64 15.42 -11.60
C PRO A 65 7.83 16.07 -10.48
N GLU A 66 7.16 17.20 -10.75
CA GLU A 66 6.35 17.90 -9.76
C GLU A 66 5.10 17.09 -9.41
N LYS A 67 4.48 16.48 -10.42
CA LYS A 67 3.31 15.61 -10.22
C LYS A 67 3.64 14.28 -9.57
N SER A 68 4.91 13.88 -9.57
CA SER A 68 5.41 12.64 -8.98
C SER A 68 5.94 12.80 -7.54
N LYS A 69 5.79 13.97 -6.92
CA LYS A 69 6.24 14.23 -5.54
C LYS A 69 5.38 13.54 -4.49
N ASP A 70 4.07 13.53 -4.69
CA ASP A 70 3.11 12.87 -3.81
C ASP A 70 2.55 11.61 -4.50
N PRO A 71 2.92 10.41 -4.03
CA PRO A 71 2.43 9.14 -4.59
C PRO A 71 0.91 8.98 -4.53
N VAL A 72 0.27 9.48 -3.47
CA VAL A 72 -1.17 9.35 -3.27
C VAL A 72 -1.91 10.27 -4.24
N GLU A 73 -1.46 11.52 -4.34
CA GLU A 73 -2.03 12.49 -5.29
C GLU A 73 -1.81 12.05 -6.74
N PHE A 74 -0.64 11.49 -7.05
CA PHE A 74 -0.34 10.92 -8.37
C PHE A 74 -1.38 9.87 -8.79
N VAL A 75 -1.66 8.89 -7.93
CA VAL A 75 -2.63 7.83 -8.22
C VAL A 75 -4.04 8.38 -8.25
N GLN A 76 -4.38 9.34 -7.39
CA GLN A 76 -5.69 9.99 -7.41
C GLN A 76 -5.95 10.69 -8.76
N ARG A 77 -4.99 11.44 -9.29
CA ARG A 77 -5.12 12.09 -10.61
C ARG A 77 -5.32 11.09 -11.75
N LEU A 78 -4.67 9.92 -11.69
CA LEU A 78 -4.89 8.84 -12.66
C LEU A 78 -6.33 8.31 -12.61
N LEU A 79 -6.86 8.11 -11.41
CA LEU A 79 -8.24 7.66 -11.21
C LEU A 79 -9.26 8.71 -11.67
N ASP A 80 -9.01 9.98 -11.37
CA ASP A 80 -9.90 11.09 -11.77
C ASP A 80 -9.95 11.23 -13.30
N GLU A 81 -8.80 11.16 -13.97
CA GLU A 81 -8.75 11.14 -15.43
C GLU A 81 -9.45 9.90 -16.00
N ARG A 82 -9.27 8.73 -15.37
CA ARG A 82 -9.97 7.52 -15.81
C ARG A 82 -11.48 7.69 -15.74
N ASP A 83 -11.99 8.15 -14.60
CA ASP A 83 -13.42 8.37 -14.35
C ASP A 83 -14.00 9.39 -15.35
N LYS A 84 -13.26 10.46 -15.64
CA LYS A 84 -13.63 11.46 -16.64
C LYS A 84 -13.88 10.83 -18.01
N TYR A 85 -12.95 10.02 -18.51
CA TYR A 85 -13.08 9.43 -19.84
C TYR A 85 -14.08 8.27 -19.89
N ASP A 86 -14.22 7.48 -18.83
CA ASP A 86 -15.30 6.49 -18.74
C ASP A 86 -16.68 7.17 -18.77
N LYS A 87 -16.83 8.32 -18.11
CA LYS A 87 -18.05 9.14 -18.20
C LYS A 87 -18.28 9.68 -19.60
N ILE A 88 -17.25 10.16 -20.30
CA ILE A 88 -17.38 10.61 -21.70
C ILE A 88 -17.85 9.46 -22.59
N ILE A 89 -17.24 8.28 -22.47
CA ILE A 89 -17.56 7.14 -23.33
C ILE A 89 -18.98 6.64 -23.09
N SER A 90 -19.38 6.51 -21.81
CA SER A 90 -20.71 6.05 -21.43
C SER A 90 -21.81 7.03 -21.83
N THR A 91 -21.60 8.34 -21.64
CA THR A 91 -22.65 9.36 -21.86
C THR A 91 -22.68 9.91 -23.29
N ALA A 92 -21.52 10.13 -23.92
CA ALA A 92 -21.42 10.80 -25.21
C ALA A 92 -21.15 9.84 -26.37
N PHE A 93 -20.40 8.76 -26.14
CA PHE A 93 -19.99 7.84 -27.22
C PHE A 93 -20.77 6.52 -27.24
N GLY A 94 -21.98 6.51 -26.66
CA GLY A 94 -22.88 5.36 -26.72
C GLY A 94 -22.32 4.09 -26.07
N ASN A 95 -21.41 4.24 -25.11
CA ASN A 95 -20.72 3.13 -24.45
C ASN A 95 -19.96 2.21 -25.43
N ASP A 96 -19.36 2.79 -26.48
CA ASP A 96 -18.68 2.07 -27.55
C ASP A 96 -17.43 1.33 -27.04
N LYS A 97 -17.44 -0.01 -27.19
CA LYS A 97 -16.34 -0.89 -26.75
C LYS A 97 -15.01 -0.56 -27.40
N THR A 98 -14.99 -0.04 -28.63
CA THR A 98 -13.74 0.31 -29.31
C THR A 98 -13.07 1.53 -28.67
N PHE A 99 -13.85 2.46 -28.13
CA PHE A 99 -13.34 3.59 -27.36
C PHE A 99 -12.90 3.17 -25.95
N GLN A 100 -13.63 2.25 -25.30
CA GLN A 100 -13.20 1.66 -24.02
C GLN A 100 -11.84 0.95 -24.16
N ASN A 101 -11.66 0.16 -25.23
CA ASN A 101 -10.39 -0.51 -25.52
C ASN A 101 -9.26 0.49 -25.79
N ALA A 102 -9.53 1.57 -26.51
CA ALA A 102 -8.57 2.63 -26.74
C ALA A 102 -8.15 3.35 -25.45
N LEU A 103 -9.10 3.58 -24.53
CA LEU A 103 -8.83 4.14 -23.21
C LEU A 103 -7.96 3.18 -22.38
N ASN A 104 -8.33 1.90 -22.30
CA ASN A 104 -7.55 0.87 -21.60
C ASN A 104 -6.11 0.78 -22.12
N SER A 105 -5.94 0.69 -23.44
CA SER A 105 -4.61 0.63 -24.07
C SER A 105 -3.79 1.90 -23.87
N SER A 106 -4.45 3.07 -23.77
CA SER A 106 -3.75 4.32 -23.48
C SER A 106 -3.23 4.36 -22.05
N PHE A 107 -4.06 3.97 -21.07
CA PHE A 107 -3.64 3.86 -19.67
C PHE A 107 -2.53 2.84 -19.48
N GLU A 108 -2.65 1.66 -20.08
CA GLU A 108 -1.61 0.64 -20.09
C GLU A 108 -0.31 1.16 -20.72
N TYR A 109 -0.38 1.99 -21.77
CA TYR A 109 0.82 2.59 -22.34
C TYR A 109 1.51 3.57 -21.39
N PHE A 110 0.80 4.59 -20.89
CA PHE A 110 1.48 5.68 -20.18
C PHE A 110 1.79 5.34 -18.72
N ILE A 111 1.02 4.49 -18.03
CA ILE A 111 1.29 4.15 -16.63
C ILE A 111 2.65 3.47 -16.47
N ASN A 112 3.06 2.70 -17.47
CA ASN A 112 4.33 1.99 -17.51
C ASN A 112 5.51 2.86 -18.00
N LEU A 113 5.28 4.14 -18.34
CA LEU A 113 6.37 5.08 -18.62
C LEU A 113 7.05 5.59 -17.34
N ASN A 114 6.42 5.41 -16.18
CA ASN A 114 7.01 5.72 -14.89
C ASN A 114 7.25 4.44 -14.09
N GLY A 115 8.53 4.08 -13.90
CA GLY A 115 8.92 2.89 -13.14
C GLY A 115 8.53 2.91 -11.66
N ARG A 116 8.09 4.06 -11.12
CA ARG A 116 7.56 4.17 -9.75
C ARG A 116 6.06 3.90 -9.64
N SER A 117 5.34 3.76 -10.75
CA SER A 117 3.90 3.49 -10.75
C SER A 117 3.51 2.29 -9.86
N PRO A 118 4.21 1.13 -9.88
CA PRO A 118 3.89 0.02 -8.98
C PRO A 118 4.00 0.37 -7.48
N GLU A 119 5.05 1.11 -7.11
CA GLU A 119 5.25 1.59 -5.73
C GLU A 119 4.14 2.57 -5.33
N PHE A 120 3.83 3.54 -6.20
CA PHE A 120 2.86 4.60 -5.92
C PHE A 120 1.45 4.03 -5.73
N ILE A 121 1.04 3.07 -6.56
CA ILE A 121 -0.24 2.37 -6.39
C ILE A 121 -0.26 1.62 -5.05
N SER A 122 0.85 0.97 -4.67
CA SER A 122 0.95 0.30 -3.36
C SER A 122 0.86 1.28 -2.18
N LEU A 123 1.51 2.45 -2.28
CA LEU A 123 1.43 3.52 -1.27
C LEU A 123 0.03 4.13 -1.19
N PHE A 124 -0.66 4.31 -2.32
CA PHE A 124 -2.04 4.76 -2.32
C PHE A 124 -2.95 3.79 -1.57
N VAL A 125 -2.80 2.48 -1.81
CA VAL A 125 -3.54 1.46 -1.08
C VAL A 125 -3.23 1.50 0.42
N ASP A 126 -1.94 1.57 0.77
CA ASP A 126 -1.52 1.70 2.17
C ASP A 126 -2.12 2.94 2.86
N ASP A 127 -2.16 4.09 2.17
CA ASP A 127 -2.77 5.32 2.69
C ASP A 127 -4.28 5.13 2.94
N LYS A 128 -5.02 4.57 1.97
CA LYS A 128 -6.46 4.34 2.10
C LYS A 128 -6.79 3.33 3.20
N LEU A 129 -6.00 2.27 3.36
CA LEU A 129 -6.20 1.25 4.38
C LEU A 129 -5.73 1.69 5.78
N ARG A 130 -4.75 2.61 5.91
CA ARG A 130 -4.30 3.15 7.22
C ARG A 130 -5.14 4.31 7.73
N LYS A 131 -5.41 5.30 6.88
CA LYS A 131 -6.24 6.46 7.27
C LYS A 131 -7.69 6.07 7.46
N GLY A 132 -8.08 4.95 6.85
CA GLY A 132 -9.14 4.08 7.31
C GLY A 132 -10.40 4.79 7.73
N LEU A 133 -11.39 4.78 6.84
CA LEU A 133 -12.78 4.51 7.23
C LEU A 133 -13.39 5.41 8.34
N LYS A 134 -12.76 6.50 8.75
CA LYS A 134 -13.34 7.51 9.64
C LYS A 134 -14.32 8.32 8.82
N GLY A 135 -15.50 7.74 8.59
CA GLY A 135 -16.62 8.35 7.88
C GLY A 135 -16.81 7.92 6.43
N ILE A 136 -16.06 6.93 5.92
CA ILE A 136 -16.27 6.33 4.59
C ILE A 136 -17.02 5.01 4.80
N ALA A 137 -18.13 4.80 4.08
CA ALA A 137 -18.89 3.55 4.21
C ALA A 137 -18.11 2.38 3.60
N ASP A 138 -18.31 1.15 4.09
CA ASP A 138 -17.63 -0.05 3.56
C ASP A 138 -17.82 -0.22 2.05
N VAL A 139 -18.97 0.23 1.51
CA VAL A 139 -19.27 0.24 0.07
C VAL A 139 -18.28 1.09 -0.72
N ASP A 140 -17.86 2.23 -0.18
CA ASP A 140 -16.93 3.14 -0.85
C ASP A 140 -15.50 2.56 -0.86
N VAL A 141 -15.13 1.75 0.14
CA VAL A 141 -13.83 1.08 0.16
C VAL A 141 -13.73 0.05 -0.95
N GLU A 142 -14.77 -0.77 -1.14
CA GLU A 142 -14.76 -1.78 -2.20
C GLU A 142 -14.64 -1.13 -3.59
N VAL A 143 -15.33 0.00 -3.82
CA VAL A 143 -15.19 0.79 -5.06
C VAL A 143 -13.75 1.29 -5.24
N ILE A 144 -13.10 1.75 -4.18
CA ILE A 144 -11.69 2.18 -4.24
C ILE A 144 -10.79 0.98 -4.57
N LEU A 145 -11.00 -0.18 -3.95
CA LEU A 145 -10.23 -1.39 -4.23
C LEU A 145 -10.39 -1.84 -5.69
N ASP A 146 -11.60 -1.78 -6.25
CA ASP A 146 -11.84 -2.09 -7.67
C ASP A 146 -11.12 -1.12 -8.61
N LYS A 147 -11.13 0.18 -8.28
CA LYS A 147 -10.37 1.19 -9.04
C LYS A 147 -8.87 0.96 -8.98
N VAL A 148 -8.33 0.62 -7.81
CA VAL A 148 -6.92 0.23 -7.68
C VAL A 148 -6.61 -1.00 -8.50
N MET A 149 -7.46 -2.02 -8.46
CA MET A 149 -7.28 -3.25 -9.24
C MET A 149 -7.32 -2.99 -10.75
N MET A 150 -8.13 -2.04 -11.20
CA MET A 150 -8.12 -1.58 -12.58
C MET A 150 -6.75 -1.01 -12.98
N LEU A 151 -6.13 -0.15 -12.16
CA LEU A 151 -4.77 0.34 -12.42
C LEU A 151 -3.71 -0.77 -12.34
N PHE A 152 -3.85 -1.69 -11.37
CA PHE A 152 -2.95 -2.83 -11.21
C PHE A 152 -2.93 -3.72 -12.47
N ARG A 153 -4.08 -3.95 -13.11
CA ARG A 153 -4.14 -4.72 -14.36
C ARG A 153 -3.29 -4.12 -15.47
N TYR A 154 -3.19 -2.79 -15.52
CA TYR A 154 -2.37 -2.06 -16.50
C TYR A 154 -0.87 -2.13 -16.24
N LEU A 155 -0.43 -2.55 -15.04
CA LEU A 155 1.00 -2.67 -14.74
C LEU A 155 1.63 -3.84 -15.48
N GLN A 156 2.81 -3.60 -16.06
CA GLN A 156 3.68 -4.66 -16.59
C GLN A 156 4.46 -5.33 -15.46
N GLU A 157 5.07 -4.55 -14.56
CA GLU A 157 5.90 -5.03 -13.45
C GLU A 157 5.06 -5.31 -12.18
N LYS A 158 4.20 -6.33 -12.25
CA LYS A 158 3.30 -6.71 -11.13
C LYS A 158 4.04 -7.26 -9.91
N ASP A 159 5.21 -7.86 -10.11
CA ASP A 159 6.11 -8.35 -9.06
C ASP A 159 6.73 -7.22 -8.24
N VAL A 160 7.03 -6.08 -8.88
CA VAL A 160 7.47 -4.86 -8.19
C VAL A 160 6.35 -4.33 -7.28
N PHE A 161 5.10 -4.32 -7.77
CA PHE A 161 3.94 -3.99 -6.93
C PHE A 161 3.83 -4.95 -5.73
N GLU A 162 3.91 -6.28 -5.97
CA GLU A 162 3.83 -7.30 -4.92
C GLU A 162 4.86 -7.04 -3.81
N LYS A 163 6.10 -6.73 -4.19
CA LYS A 163 7.20 -6.44 -3.26
C LYS A 163 6.84 -5.27 -2.34
N TYR A 164 6.41 -4.14 -2.90
CA TYR A 164 6.03 -2.97 -2.09
C TYR A 164 4.77 -3.22 -1.27
N TYR A 165 3.75 -3.85 -1.86
CA TYR A 165 2.51 -4.17 -1.16
C TYR A 165 2.77 -5.08 0.05
N LYS A 166 3.60 -6.11 -0.10
CA LYS A 166 4.01 -6.99 0.99
C LYS A 166 4.73 -6.24 2.11
N GLN A 167 5.60 -5.29 1.78
CA GLN A 167 6.27 -4.45 2.78
C GLN A 167 5.29 -3.56 3.55
N HIS A 168 4.33 -2.95 2.85
CA HIS A 168 3.32 -2.11 3.48
C HIS A 168 2.36 -2.93 4.35
N LEU A 169 1.88 -4.07 3.83
CA LEU A 169 1.04 -5.00 4.58
C LEU A 169 1.74 -5.48 5.86
N ALA A 170 3.01 -5.86 5.77
CA ALA A 170 3.77 -6.31 6.95
C ALA A 170 3.81 -5.23 8.04
N LYS A 171 4.09 -3.97 7.67
CA LYS A 171 4.09 -2.86 8.62
C LYS A 171 2.71 -2.65 9.25
N ARG A 172 1.62 -2.72 8.47
CA ARG A 172 0.26 -2.56 8.99
C ARG A 172 -0.10 -3.67 9.99
N LEU A 173 0.13 -4.93 9.64
CA LEU A 173 -0.14 -6.08 10.50
C LEU A 173 0.65 -6.03 11.81
N LEU A 174 1.96 -5.78 11.74
CA LEU A 174 2.83 -5.80 12.93
C LEU A 174 2.60 -4.58 13.84
N SER A 175 2.20 -3.44 13.27
CA SER A 175 1.88 -2.24 14.07
C SER A 175 0.57 -2.34 14.84
N GLY A 176 -0.27 -3.35 14.57
CA GLY A 176 -1.60 -3.47 15.17
C GLY A 176 -2.57 -2.35 14.76
N LYS A 177 -2.23 -1.56 13.73
CA LYS A 177 -3.03 -0.43 13.22
C LYS A 177 -3.81 -0.80 11.95
N THR A 178 -4.26 -2.05 11.80
CA THR A 178 -5.15 -2.40 10.70
C THR A 178 -6.54 -1.84 10.97
N VAL A 179 -7.11 -1.15 9.99
CA VAL A 179 -8.42 -0.51 10.13
C VAL A 179 -9.54 -1.49 9.78
N SER A 180 -9.32 -2.35 8.78
CA SER A 180 -10.26 -3.40 8.40
C SER A 180 -9.53 -4.60 7.81
N ASP A 181 -9.53 -5.72 8.55
CA ASP A 181 -9.01 -7.00 8.09
C ASP A 181 -9.79 -7.52 6.88
N ASP A 182 -11.09 -7.20 6.80
CA ASP A 182 -11.96 -7.61 5.69
C ASP A 182 -11.56 -6.92 4.38
N ALA A 183 -11.24 -5.62 4.43
CA ALA A 183 -10.76 -4.88 3.26
C ALA A 183 -9.42 -5.43 2.75
N GLU A 184 -8.49 -5.76 3.66
CA GLU A 184 -7.21 -6.37 3.29
C GLU A 184 -7.40 -7.74 2.63
N ARG A 185 -8.28 -8.57 3.20
CA ARG A 185 -8.62 -9.88 2.64
C ARG A 185 -9.32 -9.75 1.28
N SER A 186 -10.23 -8.79 1.12
CA SER A 186 -10.89 -8.50 -0.16
C SER A 186 -9.85 -8.19 -1.24
N LEU A 187 -8.89 -7.30 -0.95
CA LEU A 187 -7.84 -6.97 -1.90
C LEU A 187 -6.96 -8.19 -2.25
N ILE A 188 -6.60 -9.02 -1.27
CA ILE A 188 -5.82 -10.25 -1.54
C ILE A 188 -6.61 -11.21 -2.44
N VAL A 189 -7.92 -11.36 -2.22
CA VAL A 189 -8.77 -12.19 -3.09
C VAL A 189 -8.77 -11.65 -4.52
N LYS A 190 -8.90 -10.32 -4.71
CA LYS A 190 -8.84 -9.71 -6.04
C LYS A 190 -7.48 -9.93 -6.70
N LEU A 191 -6.36 -9.77 -5.98
CA LEU A 191 -5.01 -10.06 -6.48
C LEU A 191 -4.85 -11.54 -6.86
N LYS A 192 -5.44 -12.46 -6.09
CA LYS A 192 -5.44 -13.90 -6.39
C LYS A 192 -6.23 -14.23 -7.64
N THR A 193 -7.35 -13.55 -7.88
CA THR A 193 -8.12 -13.70 -9.13
C THR A 193 -7.32 -13.23 -10.34
N GLU A 194 -6.59 -12.13 -10.24
CA GLU A 194 -5.81 -11.58 -11.36
C GLU A 194 -4.50 -12.33 -11.63
N CYS A 195 -3.76 -12.74 -10.60
CA CYS A 195 -2.39 -13.27 -10.73
C CYS A 195 -2.24 -14.72 -10.26
N GLY A 196 -3.29 -15.32 -9.71
CA GLY A 196 -3.28 -16.68 -9.20
C GLY A 196 -2.72 -16.83 -7.79
N TYR A 197 -2.75 -18.07 -7.31
CA TYR A 197 -2.38 -18.42 -5.93
C TYR A 197 -0.92 -18.15 -5.59
N GLN A 198 0.02 -18.39 -6.51
CA GLN A 198 1.46 -18.24 -6.23
C GLN A 198 1.81 -16.80 -5.84
N PHE A 199 1.17 -15.81 -6.48
CA PHE A 199 1.34 -14.38 -6.20
C PHE A 199 0.90 -13.99 -4.78
N THR A 200 -0.16 -14.61 -4.28
CA THR A 200 -0.79 -14.23 -3.01
C THR A 200 -0.42 -15.13 -1.83
N SER A 201 0.18 -16.30 -2.10
CA SER A 201 0.53 -17.31 -1.09
C SER A 201 1.26 -16.76 0.14
N LYS A 202 2.24 -15.88 -0.07
CA LYS A 202 3.01 -15.24 1.01
C LYS A 202 2.16 -14.26 1.81
N LEU A 203 1.30 -13.48 1.15
CA LEU A 203 0.39 -12.52 1.79
C LEU A 203 -0.65 -13.24 2.65
N GLU A 204 -1.23 -14.34 2.14
CA GLU A 204 -2.13 -15.20 2.91
C GLU A 204 -1.43 -15.86 4.11
N GLY A 205 -0.17 -16.26 3.92
CA GLY A 205 0.70 -16.76 4.99
C GLY A 205 0.89 -15.75 6.12
N MET A 206 1.07 -14.47 5.80
CA MET A 206 1.20 -13.40 6.81
C MET A 206 -0.06 -13.31 7.69
N PHE A 207 -1.26 -13.38 7.14
CA PHE A 207 -2.50 -13.41 7.94
C PHE A 207 -2.62 -14.66 8.80
N THR A 208 -2.19 -15.80 8.28
CA THR A 208 -2.19 -17.07 9.01
C THR A 208 -1.25 -16.99 10.21
N ASP A 209 -0.07 -16.41 10.03
CA ASP A 209 0.91 -16.20 11.09
C ASP A 209 0.37 -15.27 12.18
N MET A 210 -0.34 -14.17 11.82
CA MET A 210 -0.96 -13.29 12.81
C MET A 210 -1.96 -14.02 13.69
N LYS A 211 -2.91 -14.75 13.09
CA LYS A 211 -3.92 -15.52 13.84
C LYS A 211 -3.28 -16.60 14.70
N THR A 212 -2.33 -17.34 14.16
CA THR A 212 -1.64 -18.41 14.90
C THR A 212 -0.83 -17.85 16.07
N SER A 213 -0.26 -16.65 15.91
CA SER A 213 0.47 -15.96 16.97
C SER A 213 -0.45 -15.57 18.13
N GLU A 214 -1.65 -15.09 17.86
CA GLU A 214 -2.64 -14.78 18.90
C GLU A 214 -3.02 -16.02 19.72
N ASP A 215 -3.30 -17.14 19.04
CA ASP A 215 -3.61 -18.40 19.71
C ASP A 215 -2.41 -18.94 20.51
N THR A 216 -1.19 -18.80 19.96
CA THR A 216 0.06 -19.16 20.66
C THR A 216 0.25 -18.33 21.92
N MET A 217 0.00 -17.02 21.85
CA MET A 217 0.11 -16.11 23.01
C MET A 217 -0.93 -16.43 24.08
N ARG A 218 -2.17 -16.77 23.68
CA ARG A 218 -3.21 -17.23 24.62
C ARG A 218 -2.77 -18.50 25.35
N GLY A 219 -2.19 -19.47 24.63
CA GLY A 219 -1.64 -20.69 25.22
C GLY A 219 -0.44 -20.44 26.14
N PHE A 220 0.45 -19.51 25.77
CA PHE A 220 1.61 -19.13 26.57
C PHE A 220 1.18 -18.58 27.94
N TYR A 221 0.29 -17.58 27.97
CA TYR A 221 -0.20 -17.02 29.23
C TYR A 221 -1.11 -17.98 30.02
N GLY A 222 -1.85 -18.86 29.33
CA GLY A 222 -2.64 -19.90 29.99
C GLY A 222 -1.78 -20.95 30.71
N SER A 223 -0.56 -21.20 30.24
CA SER A 223 0.41 -22.11 30.88
C SER A 223 1.33 -21.44 31.90
N HIS A 224 1.36 -20.10 31.91
CA HIS A 224 2.23 -19.30 32.80
C HIS A 224 1.42 -18.17 33.48
N PRO A 225 0.39 -18.50 34.29
CA PRO A 225 -0.43 -17.50 34.97
C PRO A 225 0.36 -16.60 35.92
N GLU A 226 1.51 -17.06 36.41
CA GLU A 226 2.43 -16.29 37.26
C GLU A 226 3.07 -15.08 36.57
N LEU A 227 3.01 -15.00 35.23
CA LEU A 227 3.53 -13.86 34.46
C LEU A 227 2.58 -12.65 34.45
N SER A 228 1.38 -12.78 34.99
CA SER A 228 0.35 -11.73 34.98
C SER A 228 0.71 -10.49 35.80
N GLU A 229 1.62 -10.60 36.78
CA GLU A 229 2.05 -9.48 37.62
C GLU A 229 3.26 -8.70 37.04
N GLY A 230 3.87 -9.19 35.95
CA GLY A 230 5.09 -8.65 35.34
C GLY A 230 4.85 -7.77 34.10
N PRO A 231 5.93 -7.37 33.40
CA PRO A 231 5.80 -6.71 32.11
C PRO A 231 5.10 -7.62 31.10
N THR A 232 4.15 -7.07 30.34
CA THR A 232 3.42 -7.85 29.33
C THR A 232 4.26 -8.00 28.06
N LEU A 233 4.57 -9.24 27.70
CA LEU A 233 5.18 -9.59 26.41
C LEU A 233 4.09 -9.99 25.41
N ILE A 234 4.13 -9.43 24.20
CA ILE A 234 3.30 -9.85 23.07
C ILE A 234 4.25 -10.29 21.96
N VAL A 235 4.12 -11.53 21.50
CA VAL A 235 4.98 -12.10 20.45
C VAL A 235 4.16 -12.45 19.22
N GLN A 236 4.64 -11.97 18.08
CA GLN A 236 4.15 -12.36 16.76
C GLN A 236 5.19 -13.27 16.10
N VAL A 237 4.85 -14.54 15.92
CA VAL A 237 5.72 -15.54 15.31
C VAL A 237 5.51 -15.55 13.81
N LEU A 238 6.57 -15.22 13.06
CA LEU A 238 6.51 -15.00 11.62
C LEU A 238 7.23 -16.13 10.87
N THR A 239 6.62 -16.64 9.80
CA THR A 239 7.22 -17.68 8.95
C THR A 239 8.26 -17.08 8.00
N THR A 240 9.51 -17.52 8.12
CA THR A 240 10.61 -17.10 7.23
C THR A 240 10.26 -17.37 5.76
N GLY A 241 10.39 -16.34 4.91
CA GLY A 241 10.10 -16.41 3.47
C GLY A 241 8.70 -15.89 3.08
N SER A 242 7.75 -15.86 4.01
CA SER A 242 6.45 -15.18 3.81
C SER A 242 6.56 -13.68 4.06
N TRP A 243 7.36 -13.28 5.05
CA TRP A 243 7.50 -11.89 5.48
C TRP A 243 8.72 -11.20 4.85
N PRO A 244 8.69 -9.87 4.68
CA PRO A 244 9.83 -9.07 4.27
C PRO A 244 10.77 -8.85 5.48
N THR A 245 11.37 -9.90 6.01
CA THR A 245 12.29 -9.83 7.14
C THR A 245 13.73 -9.58 6.68
N GLN A 246 14.47 -8.81 7.47
CA GLN A 246 15.92 -8.65 7.33
C GLN A 246 16.65 -9.65 8.24
N PRO A 247 17.97 -9.86 8.04
CA PRO A 247 18.78 -10.56 9.02
C PRO A 247 18.60 -9.93 10.40
N ALA A 248 18.47 -10.76 11.43
CA ALA A 248 18.36 -10.26 12.79
C ALA A 248 19.62 -9.47 13.15
N VAL A 249 19.41 -8.25 13.64
CA VAL A 249 20.48 -7.37 14.10
C VAL A 249 20.74 -7.62 15.59
N PRO A 250 22.00 -7.53 16.05
CA PRO A 250 22.31 -7.65 17.48
C PRO A 250 21.61 -6.53 18.26
N CYS A 251 21.06 -6.89 19.42
CA CYS A 251 20.50 -5.95 20.36
C CYS A 251 20.38 -6.62 21.74
N ASN A 252 21.06 -6.05 22.73
CA ASN A 252 20.98 -6.48 24.12
C ASN A 252 19.68 -5.93 24.73
N LEU A 253 18.70 -6.82 24.92
CA LEU A 253 17.44 -6.49 25.55
C LEU A 253 17.62 -6.32 27.07
N PRO A 254 16.86 -5.40 27.72
CA PRO A 254 16.83 -5.29 29.18
C PRO A 254 16.57 -6.64 29.85
N ALA A 255 17.16 -6.86 31.02
CA ALA A 255 17.11 -8.16 31.71
C ALA A 255 15.68 -8.64 31.95
N GLU A 256 14.77 -7.73 32.32
CA GLU A 256 13.36 -8.02 32.55
C GLU A 256 12.67 -8.55 31.29
N VAL A 257 13.02 -8.02 30.11
CA VAL A 257 12.46 -8.44 28.82
C VAL A 257 13.11 -9.73 28.33
N SER A 258 14.44 -9.85 28.47
CA SER A 258 15.20 -11.04 28.09
C SER A 258 14.69 -12.31 28.77
N VAL A 259 14.36 -12.22 30.07
CA VAL A 259 13.78 -13.35 30.82
C VAL A 259 12.44 -13.80 30.22
N LEU A 260 11.57 -12.86 29.84
CA LEU A 260 10.29 -13.19 29.20
C LEU A 260 10.48 -13.79 27.81
N CYS A 261 11.40 -13.24 27.01
CA CYS A 261 11.76 -13.80 25.71
C CYS A 261 12.24 -15.25 25.82
N GLU A 262 13.04 -15.59 26.84
CA GLU A 262 13.53 -16.96 27.03
C GLU A 262 12.44 -17.92 27.51
N LYS A 263 11.55 -17.47 28.41
CA LYS A 263 10.36 -18.23 28.80
C LYS A 263 9.46 -18.53 27.60
N PHE A 264 9.19 -17.53 26.77
CA PHE A 264 8.42 -17.72 25.55
C PHE A 264 9.12 -18.67 24.58
N ARG A 265 10.44 -18.52 24.38
CA ARG A 265 11.25 -19.39 23.52
C ARG A 265 11.14 -20.86 23.97
N SER A 266 11.28 -21.10 25.26
CA SER A 266 11.17 -22.44 25.87
C SER A 266 9.78 -23.04 25.65
N TYR A 267 8.73 -22.26 25.90
CA TYR A 267 7.34 -22.67 25.64
C TYR A 267 7.10 -23.04 24.17
N TYR A 268 7.52 -22.16 23.25
CA TYR A 268 7.30 -22.35 21.83
C TYR A 268 8.06 -23.56 21.27
N LEU A 269 9.34 -23.71 21.63
CA LEU A 269 10.17 -24.82 21.14
C LEU A 269 9.80 -26.16 21.79
N GLY A 270 9.24 -26.15 23.01
CA GLY A 270 8.70 -27.34 23.66
C GLY A 270 7.49 -27.94 22.93
N THR A 271 6.72 -27.09 22.23
CA THR A 271 5.54 -27.49 21.45
C THR A 271 5.83 -27.67 19.96
N HIS A 272 6.88 -27.01 19.44
CA HIS A 272 7.24 -27.00 18.02
C HIS A 272 8.65 -27.52 17.79
N THR A 273 8.82 -28.84 17.82
CA THR A 273 10.11 -29.50 17.63
C THR A 273 10.69 -29.25 16.24
N GLY A 274 12.02 -29.10 16.16
CA GLY A 274 12.74 -28.86 14.91
C GLY A 274 12.70 -27.42 14.38
N ARG A 275 11.99 -26.49 15.03
CA ARG A 275 11.99 -25.06 14.68
C ARG A 275 13.16 -24.32 15.32
N ARG A 276 13.53 -23.20 14.71
CA ARG A 276 14.49 -22.22 15.26
C ARG A 276 13.85 -20.85 15.30
N LEU A 277 13.99 -20.17 16.44
CA LEU A 277 13.52 -18.80 16.63
C LEU A 277 14.68 -17.81 16.62
N SER A 278 14.45 -16.68 15.96
CA SER A 278 15.32 -15.52 15.93
C SER A 278 14.45 -14.27 16.17
N TRP A 279 14.89 -13.40 17.08
CA TRP A 279 14.18 -12.18 17.43
C TRP A 279 14.50 -11.05 16.45
N GLN A 280 13.47 -10.36 15.97
CA GLN A 280 13.58 -9.18 15.09
C GLN A 280 13.31 -7.92 15.92
N THR A 281 14.31 -7.50 16.69
CA THR A 281 14.18 -6.39 17.65
C THR A 281 13.87 -5.04 16.98
N ASN A 282 14.37 -4.83 15.77
CA ASN A 282 14.09 -3.65 14.94
C ASN A 282 12.60 -3.49 14.54
N MET A 283 11.80 -4.56 14.62
CA MET A 283 10.38 -4.54 14.24
C MET A 283 9.43 -4.44 15.45
N GLY A 284 9.96 -4.45 16.68
CA GLY A 284 9.17 -4.40 17.90
C GLY A 284 8.88 -2.98 18.41
N THR A 285 7.92 -2.90 19.32
CA THR A 285 7.57 -1.69 20.07
C THR A 285 7.39 -2.02 21.55
N ALA A 286 7.44 -1.01 22.40
CA ALA A 286 7.24 -1.15 23.83
C ALA A 286 6.54 0.09 24.40
N ASP A 287 5.71 -0.14 25.42
CA ASP A 287 5.11 0.91 26.23
C ASP A 287 5.87 1.04 27.55
N ILE A 288 6.45 2.22 27.80
CA ILE A 288 7.27 2.49 28.99
C ILE A 288 6.60 3.55 29.84
N LYS A 289 6.47 3.25 31.14
CA LYS A 289 6.06 4.23 32.15
C LYS A 289 7.29 5.00 32.62
N ALA A 290 7.37 6.28 32.28
CA ALA A 290 8.44 7.17 32.68
C ALA A 290 7.95 8.17 33.75
N ILE A 291 8.80 8.45 34.73
CA ILE A 291 8.55 9.45 35.78
C ILE A 291 9.52 10.61 35.55
N PHE A 292 8.97 11.75 35.16
CA PHE A 292 9.70 12.99 34.94
C PHE A 292 9.67 13.89 36.18
N GLY A 293 10.44 14.99 36.14
CA GLY A 293 10.57 15.95 37.23
C GLY A 293 9.23 16.36 37.86
N LYS A 294 9.23 16.56 39.18
CA LYS A 294 8.02 16.78 40.00
C LYS A 294 7.02 15.61 40.03
N GLY A 295 7.47 14.39 39.67
CA GLY A 295 6.64 13.18 39.77
C GLY A 295 5.62 13.02 38.64
N GLN A 296 5.78 13.74 37.54
CA GLN A 296 4.90 13.64 36.38
C GLN A 296 5.07 12.27 35.71
N LYS A 297 3.98 11.52 35.60
CA LYS A 297 3.98 10.18 35.00
C LYS A 297 3.51 10.27 33.55
N HIS A 298 4.28 9.67 32.65
CA HIS A 298 3.94 9.58 31.23
C HIS A 298 4.09 8.14 30.75
N GLU A 299 3.25 7.75 29.79
CA GLU A 299 3.39 6.50 29.05
C GLU A 299 3.94 6.83 27.67
N LEU A 300 5.05 6.19 27.31
CA LEU A 300 5.75 6.40 26.06
C LEU A 300 5.61 5.13 25.22
N ASN A 301 5.01 5.26 24.03
CA ASN A 301 5.07 4.23 23.01
C ASN A 301 6.33 4.45 22.16
N VAL A 302 7.26 3.51 22.24
CA VAL A 302 8.60 3.62 21.65
C VAL A 302 8.98 2.37 20.88
N SER A 303 9.97 2.45 19.99
CA SER A 303 10.57 1.25 19.38
C SER A 303 11.34 0.43 20.42
N THR A 304 11.59 -0.85 20.12
CA THR A 304 12.46 -1.70 20.98
C THR A 304 13.83 -1.06 21.23
N PHE A 305 14.44 -0.45 20.20
CA PHE A 305 15.73 0.21 20.32
C PHE A 305 15.68 1.41 21.25
N GLN A 306 14.65 2.24 21.12
CA GLN A 306 14.41 3.34 22.03
C GLN A 306 14.19 2.84 23.47
N MET A 307 13.46 1.73 23.66
CA MET A 307 13.33 1.10 24.98
C MET A 307 14.69 0.68 25.55
N CYS A 308 15.52 -0.01 24.77
CA CYS A 308 16.84 -0.45 25.21
C CYS A 308 17.69 0.73 25.68
N VAL A 309 17.68 1.84 24.94
CA VAL A 309 18.40 3.08 25.31
C VAL A 309 17.81 3.72 26.57
N LEU A 310 16.49 3.92 26.62
CA LEU A 310 15.82 4.57 27.76
C LEU A 310 16.02 3.81 29.07
N MET A 311 16.04 2.48 29.01
CA MET A 311 16.23 1.64 30.19
C MET A 311 17.63 1.75 30.81
N LEU A 312 18.65 2.19 30.06
CA LEU A 312 19.99 2.45 30.61
C LEU A 312 19.98 3.62 31.62
N PHE A 313 19.09 4.59 31.42
CA PHE A 313 18.99 5.77 32.28
C PHE A 313 18.28 5.51 33.61
N LYS A 314 17.79 4.27 33.84
CA LYS A 314 17.30 3.85 35.16
C LYS A 314 18.41 3.88 36.22
N ASN A 315 19.65 3.63 35.82
CA ASN A 315 20.79 3.50 36.72
C ASN A 315 21.90 4.56 36.47
N SER A 316 21.74 5.41 35.46
CA SER A 316 22.76 6.36 35.01
C SER A 316 22.13 7.66 34.55
N ASP A 317 22.58 8.80 35.07
CA ASP A 317 22.04 10.11 34.66
C ASP A 317 22.60 10.61 33.31
N ARG A 318 23.78 10.11 32.92
CA ARG A 318 24.51 10.53 31.72
C ARG A 318 25.28 9.35 31.14
N LEU A 319 25.20 9.19 29.82
CA LEU A 319 25.93 8.18 29.07
C LEU A 319 26.43 8.82 27.76
N SER A 320 27.65 8.49 27.37
CA SER A 320 28.20 8.82 26.06
C SER A 320 27.62 7.90 24.98
N TYR A 321 27.69 8.34 23.72
CA TYR A 321 27.27 7.53 22.58
C TYR A 321 27.92 6.13 22.58
N LYS A 322 29.24 6.07 22.84
CA LYS A 322 29.99 4.81 22.85
C LYS A 322 29.55 3.86 23.97
N GLU A 323 29.20 4.39 25.15
CA GLU A 323 28.69 3.58 26.25
C GLU A 323 27.31 2.99 25.91
N ILE A 324 26.45 3.76 25.25
CA ILE A 324 25.13 3.29 24.79
C ILE A 324 25.29 2.22 23.70
N GLU A 325 26.15 2.45 22.71
CA GLU A 325 26.44 1.50 21.64
C GLU A 325 26.96 0.17 22.20
N GLN A 326 27.91 0.21 23.15
CA GLN A 326 28.45 -0.99 23.79
C GLN A 326 27.43 -1.71 24.68
N ALA A 327 26.58 -0.98 25.39
CA ALA A 327 25.59 -1.58 26.28
C ALA A 327 24.44 -2.24 25.49
N THR A 328 23.99 -1.61 24.40
CA THR A 328 22.82 -2.05 23.63
C THR A 328 23.15 -2.93 22.43
N GLU A 329 24.39 -2.87 21.91
CA GLU A 329 24.82 -3.50 20.65
C GLU A 329 23.98 -3.13 19.42
N ILE A 330 23.22 -2.04 19.49
CA ILE A 330 22.45 -1.54 18.35
C ILE A 330 23.42 -1.04 17.28
N PRO A 331 23.24 -1.40 16.00
CA PRO A 331 24.09 -0.90 14.92
C PRO A 331 24.07 0.63 14.83
N ALA A 332 25.23 1.25 14.58
CA ALA A 332 25.37 2.71 14.48
C ALA A 332 24.37 3.42 13.53
N PRO A 333 23.93 2.84 12.39
CA PRO A 333 22.91 3.49 11.55
C PRO A 333 21.52 3.56 12.19
N ASP A 334 21.26 2.69 13.18
CA ASP A 334 19.96 2.53 13.86
C ASP A 334 19.94 3.09 15.29
N LEU A 335 21.11 3.51 15.82
CA LEU A 335 21.31 4.12 17.13
C LEU A 335 21.25 5.65 17.06
#